data_AF-A0A6A3PDW7-F1
#
_entry.id   AF-A0A6A3PDW7-F1
#
_cell.length_a   1.000
_cell.length_b   1.000
_cell.length_c   1.000
_cell.angle_alpha   90.00
_cell.angle_beta   90.00
_cell.angle_gamma   90.00
#
_symmetry.space_group_name_H-M   'P 1'
#
loop_
_entity.id
_entity.type
_entity.pdbx_description
1 polymer ?
#
loop_
_entity_poly.entity_id
_entity_poly.type
_entity_poly.pdbx_seq_one_letter_code
_entity_poly.pdbx_strand_id
1 'polypeptide(L)'
;FGSDGWHEGKFTTWSRVFHAVGIDWNIPDEYITVPQRKIDKLRSVLAETLGKAFLSRKRLDSVIGVLRHVISFIPITKPFIQRLTAVKNRCRSLASEGAPMTEFLRKDLQWWQTLVFQTEFAGMPMNLFDHTKAFDEIWLVTVARNTICITSMKLQERLLLK
;
A
#
# COMPACT_ATOMS: atom_id res chain seq x y z
N PHE A 1 28.18 -2.39 -21.76
CA PHE A 1 26.79 -2.90 -21.89
C PHE A 1 26.87 -4.16 -22.74
N GLY A 2 26.50 -5.37 -22.35
CA GLY A 2 26.01 -5.96 -21.11
C GLY A 2 26.32 -7.46 -21.18
N SER A 3 26.48 -8.13 -20.04
CA SER A 3 26.28 -9.58 -20.02
C SER A 3 24.87 -9.87 -20.50
N ASP A 4 24.65 -10.95 -21.26
CA ASP A 4 23.34 -11.49 -21.61
C ASP A 4 22.57 -11.87 -20.35
N GLY A 5 22.13 -10.86 -19.58
CA GLY A 5 21.51 -10.94 -18.26
C GLY A 5 20.09 -11.48 -18.32
N TRP A 6 19.87 -12.41 -19.25
CA TRP A 6 18.62 -13.05 -19.55
C TRP A 6 18.61 -14.40 -18.86
N HIS A 7 17.88 -14.48 -17.74
CA HIS A 7 17.65 -15.75 -17.08
C HIS A 7 16.43 -16.45 -17.70
N GLU A 8 16.66 -17.28 -18.72
CA GLU A 8 15.60 -18.05 -19.41
C GLU A 8 14.73 -18.86 -18.44
N GLY A 9 15.33 -19.41 -17.37
CA GLY A 9 14.61 -20.17 -16.35
C GLY A 9 13.60 -19.37 -15.49
N LYS A 10 13.50 -18.03 -15.68
CA LYS A 10 12.48 -17.19 -15.05
C LYS A 10 11.28 -16.93 -15.95
N PHE A 11 11.34 -17.31 -17.24
CA PHE A 11 10.21 -17.16 -18.15
C PHE A 11 9.24 -18.32 -17.93
N THR A 12 7.97 -17.96 -17.72
CA THR A 12 6.88 -18.91 -17.72
C THR A 12 6.28 -18.96 -19.12
N THR A 13 5.99 -20.15 -19.63
CA THR A 13 5.15 -20.34 -20.82
C THR A 13 3.83 -19.60 -20.63
N TRP A 14 3.22 -19.13 -21.72
CA TRP A 14 1.90 -18.50 -21.68
C TRP A 14 0.92 -19.34 -20.86
N SER A 15 0.40 -18.75 -19.78
CA SER A 15 -0.55 -19.39 -18.88
C SER A 15 -1.61 -18.39 -18.47
N ARG A 16 -2.83 -18.88 -18.27
CA ARG A 16 -3.94 -18.09 -17.70
C ARG A 16 -3.97 -18.13 -16.17
N VAL A 17 -3.16 -19.00 -15.57
CA VAL A 17 -2.88 -19.06 -14.13
C VAL A 17 -1.38 -18.90 -13.93
N PHE A 18 -0.94 -17.80 -13.34
CA PHE A 18 0.49 -17.47 -13.30
C PHE A 18 0.89 -16.61 -12.10
N HIS A 19 2.18 -16.65 -11.78
CA HIS A 19 2.77 -15.82 -10.74
C HIS A 19 3.45 -14.59 -11.35
N ALA A 20 2.98 -13.39 -11.03
CA ALA A 20 3.57 -12.14 -11.52
C ALA A 20 3.50 -11.04 -10.47
N VAL A 21 4.55 -10.20 -10.39
CA VAL A 21 4.67 -9.10 -9.42
C VAL A 21 4.51 -9.60 -7.96
N GLY A 22 4.79 -10.88 -7.74
CA GLY A 22 4.65 -11.53 -6.44
C GLY A 22 3.20 -11.83 -6.04
N ILE A 23 2.29 -11.96 -6.99
CA ILE A 23 0.86 -12.24 -6.84
C ILE A 23 0.53 -13.46 -7.70
N ASP A 24 -0.37 -14.31 -7.23
CA ASP A 24 -0.91 -15.42 -8.01
C ASP A 24 -2.19 -14.96 -8.71
N TRP A 25 -2.20 -15.05 -10.04
CA TRP A 25 -3.30 -14.62 -10.89
C TRP A 25 -4.06 -15.84 -11.40
N ASN A 26 -5.38 -15.84 -11.28
CA ASN A 26 -6.26 -16.80 -11.95
C ASN A 26 -7.23 -16.02 -12.85
N ILE A 27 -6.87 -15.88 -14.13
CA ILE A 27 -7.67 -15.14 -15.11
C ILE A 27 -9.02 -15.84 -15.38
N PRO A 28 -9.11 -17.18 -15.55
CA PRO A 28 -10.39 -17.85 -15.79
C PRO A 28 -11.44 -17.63 -14.71
N ASP A 29 -11.01 -17.63 -13.44
CA ASP A 29 -11.90 -17.46 -12.29
C ASP A 29 -11.91 -16.01 -11.75
N GLU A 30 -11.26 -15.08 -12.46
CA GLU A 30 -11.24 -13.64 -12.18
C GLU A 30 -10.81 -13.27 -10.75
N TYR A 31 -9.88 -14.01 -10.16
CA TYR A 31 -9.34 -13.69 -8.83
C TYR A 31 -7.82 -13.62 -8.79
N ILE A 32 -7.32 -12.87 -7.80
CA ILE A 32 -5.92 -12.84 -7.43
C ILE A 32 -5.71 -13.26 -5.99
N THR A 33 -4.56 -13.86 -5.72
CA THR A 33 -4.19 -14.36 -4.40
C THR A 33 -2.81 -13.82 -4.03
N VAL A 34 -2.69 -13.32 -2.81
CA VAL A 34 -1.37 -13.09 -2.21
C VAL A 34 -0.84 -14.47 -1.79
N PRO A 35 0.33 -14.90 -2.28
CA PRO A 35 0.91 -16.18 -1.90
C PRO A 35 1.05 -16.31 -0.38
N GLN A 36 0.71 -17.47 0.18
CA GLN A 36 0.72 -17.70 1.63
C GLN A 36 2.07 -17.35 2.28
N ARG A 37 3.19 -17.66 1.62
CA ARG A 37 4.55 -17.27 2.06
C ARG A 37 4.72 -15.77 2.36
N LYS A 38 4.00 -14.90 1.65
CA LYS A 38 4.01 -13.45 1.89
C LYS A 38 3.15 -13.08 3.09
N ILE A 39 2.00 -13.74 3.25
CA ILE A 39 1.12 -13.59 4.42
C ILE A 39 1.85 -14.02 5.70
N ASP A 40 2.54 -15.15 5.66
CA ASP A 40 3.33 -15.64 6.79
C ASP A 40 4.46 -14.67 7.15
N LYS A 41 5.14 -14.13 6.14
CA LYS A 41 6.17 -13.09 6.34
C LYS A 41 5.59 -11.81 6.95
N LEU A 42 4.42 -11.37 6.48
CA LEU A 42 3.70 -10.22 7.04
C LEU A 42 3.37 -10.46 8.52
N ARG A 43 2.77 -11.62 8.84
CA ARG A 43 2.42 -12.03 10.21
C ARG A 43 3.64 -12.07 11.12
N SER A 44 4.72 -12.72 10.67
CA SER A 44 5.99 -12.83 11.41
C SER A 44 6.59 -11.44 11.69
N VAL A 45 6.72 -10.60 10.67
CA VAL A 45 7.30 -9.25 10.83
C VAL A 45 6.46 -8.38 11.76
N LEU A 46 5.12 -8.45 11.66
CA LEU A 46 4.22 -7.70 12.55
C LEU A 46 4.34 -8.19 14.01
N ALA A 47 4.28 -9.51 14.24
CA ALA A 47 4.38 -10.09 15.57
C ALA A 47 5.72 -9.73 16.25
N GLU A 48 6.84 -9.88 15.54
CA GLU A 48 8.15 -9.49 16.05
C GLU A 48 8.23 -8.00 16.36
N THR A 49 7.59 -7.14 15.56
CA THR A 49 7.60 -5.69 15.74
C THR A 49 6.80 -5.29 16.98
N LEU A 50 5.60 -5.87 17.16
CA LEU A 50 4.73 -5.62 18.31
C LEU A 50 5.36 -6.04 19.65
N GLY A 51 6.25 -7.03 19.62
CA GLY A 51 7.03 -7.48 20.77
C GLY A 51 8.17 -6.56 21.20
N LYS A 52 8.43 -5.45 20.49
CA LYS A 52 9.51 -4.51 20.83
C LYS A 52 8.98 -3.26 21.52
N ALA A 53 9.69 -2.82 22.55
CA ALA A 53 9.47 -1.51 23.17
C ALA A 53 10.06 -0.35 22.35
N PHE A 54 11.01 -0.63 21.46
CA PHE A 54 11.67 0.35 20.60
C PHE A 54 11.87 -0.22 19.19
N LEU A 55 11.57 0.58 18.17
CA LEU A 55 11.68 0.21 16.76
C LEU A 55 12.83 0.96 16.10
N SER A 56 13.88 0.24 15.71
CA SER A 56 14.97 0.82 14.92
C SER A 56 14.49 1.25 13.53
N ARG A 57 15.21 2.16 12.89
CA ARG A 57 14.95 2.57 11.49
C ARG A 57 14.88 1.37 10.53
N LYS A 58 15.80 0.43 10.68
CA LYS A 58 15.82 -0.83 9.89
C LYS A 58 14.53 -1.63 10.08
N ARG A 59 14.01 -1.70 11.31
CA ARG A 59 12.76 -2.40 11.60
C ARG A 59 11.56 -1.65 11.01
N LEU A 60 11.52 -0.33 11.11
CA LEU A 60 10.51 0.50 10.45
C LEU A 60 10.51 0.31 8.93
N ASP A 61 11.68 0.29 8.29
CA ASP A 61 11.79 0.02 6.86
C ASP A 61 11.32 -1.40 6.49
N SER A 62 11.66 -2.39 7.31
CA SER A 62 11.21 -3.78 7.10
C SER A 62 9.69 -3.90 7.16
N VAL A 63 9.06 -3.32 8.19
CA VAL A 63 7.61 -3.34 8.38
C VAL A 63 6.89 -2.60 7.26
N ILE A 64 7.33 -1.37 6.95
CA ILE A 64 6.77 -0.58 5.84
C ILE A 64 6.92 -1.33 4.52
N GLY A 65 8.06 -1.98 4.29
CA GLY A 65 8.33 -2.76 3.08
C GLY A 65 7.35 -3.90 2.88
N VAL A 66 7.13 -4.73 3.91
CA VAL A 66 6.18 -5.85 3.80
C VAL A 66 4.73 -5.35 3.65
N LEU A 67 4.34 -4.32 4.41
CA LEU A 67 2.99 -3.78 4.39
C LEU A 67 2.64 -3.04 3.09
N ARG A 68 3.62 -2.44 2.41
CA ARG A 68 3.39 -1.73 1.13
C ARG A 68 2.75 -2.62 0.08
N HIS A 69 3.04 -3.92 0.10
CA HIS A 69 2.41 -4.86 -0.82
C HIS A 69 0.91 -4.96 -0.58
N VAL A 70 0.43 -4.80 0.65
CA VAL A 70 -1.00 -4.87 0.99
C VAL A 70 -1.78 -3.66 0.44
N ILE A 71 -1.16 -2.48 0.31
CA ILE A 71 -1.83 -1.29 -0.27
C ILE A 71 -2.36 -1.58 -1.67
N SER A 72 -1.59 -2.33 -2.47
CA SER A 72 -2.00 -2.69 -3.83
C SER A 72 -3.32 -3.46 -3.83
N PHE A 73 -3.60 -4.24 -2.79
CA PHE A 73 -4.82 -5.06 -2.64
C PHE A 73 -5.97 -4.37 -1.93
N ILE A 74 -5.66 -3.50 -0.97
CA ILE A 74 -6.68 -2.80 -0.19
C ILE A 74 -6.27 -1.33 -0.06
N PRO A 75 -6.68 -0.47 -1.02
CA PRO A 75 -6.31 0.94 -1.04
C PRO A 75 -6.69 1.71 0.24
N ILE A 76 -7.75 1.29 0.94
CA ILE A 76 -8.19 1.90 2.21
C ILE A 76 -7.11 1.84 3.31
N THR A 77 -6.11 0.99 3.16
CA THR A 77 -4.99 0.86 4.10
C THR A 77 -3.92 1.95 3.93
N LYS A 78 -3.96 2.71 2.84
CA LYS A 78 -2.97 3.75 2.49
C LYS A 78 -2.72 4.76 3.63
N PRO A 79 -3.74 5.30 4.35
CA PRO A 79 -3.51 6.21 5.46
C PRO A 79 -2.67 5.59 6.58
N PHE A 80 -2.81 4.29 6.86
CA PHE A 80 -2.10 3.61 7.94
C PHE A 80 -0.60 3.47 7.62
N ILE A 81 -0.23 3.16 6.37
CA ILE A 81 1.18 3.15 5.96
C ILE A 81 1.76 4.56 5.88
N GLN A 82 0.98 5.57 5.51
CA GLN A 82 1.44 6.95 5.55
C GLN A 82 1.84 7.37 6.96
N ARG A 83 1.08 6.97 7.98
CA ARG A 83 1.42 7.23 9.39
C ARG A 83 2.71 6.51 9.82
N LEU A 84 2.88 5.24 9.49
CA LEU A 84 4.14 4.51 9.73
C LEU A 84 5.33 5.18 9.01
N THR A 85 5.11 5.64 7.78
CA THR A 85 6.12 6.33 6.99
C THR A 85 6.47 7.70 7.59
N ALA A 86 5.49 8.41 8.15
CA ALA A 86 5.71 9.66 8.86
C ALA A 86 6.58 9.47 10.10
N VAL A 87 6.35 8.41 10.90
CA VAL A 87 7.22 8.04 12.03
C VAL A 87 8.65 7.84 11.55
N LYS A 88 8.86 7.05 10.49
CA LYS A 88 10.18 6.84 9.90
C LYS A 88 10.84 8.15 9.44
N ASN A 89 10.08 8.99 8.73
CA ASN A 89 10.59 10.26 8.23
C ASN A 89 11.00 11.19 9.36
N ARG A 90 10.25 11.19 10.47
CA ARG A 90 10.60 11.91 11.69
C ARG A 90 11.90 11.39 12.31
N CYS A 91 12.08 10.07 12.41
CA CYS A 91 13.35 9.49 12.87
C CYS A 91 14.53 9.98 12.00
N ARG A 92 14.35 10.01 10.67
CA ARG A 92 15.39 10.51 9.75
C ARG A 92 15.66 11.99 9.95
N SER A 93 14.63 12.81 10.08
CA SER A 93 14.76 14.25 10.29
C SER A 93 15.47 14.60 11.60
N LEU A 94 15.28 13.79 12.65
CA LEU A 94 15.89 14.00 13.96
C LEU A 94 17.21 13.24 14.13
N ALA A 95 17.75 12.64 13.06
CA ALA A 95 18.90 11.73 13.10
C ALA A 95 18.79 10.62 14.18
N SER A 96 17.57 10.24 14.55
CA SER A 96 17.32 9.23 15.58
C SER A 96 17.51 7.82 15.04
N GLU A 97 18.01 6.92 15.88
CA GLU A 97 18.19 5.50 15.55
C GLU A 97 16.86 4.76 15.33
N GLY A 98 15.74 5.33 15.79
CA GLY A 98 14.43 4.71 15.72
C GLY A 98 13.33 5.52 16.42
N ALA A 99 12.27 4.83 16.82
CA ALA A 99 11.18 5.41 17.59
C ALA A 99 10.77 4.45 18.73
N PRO A 100 10.41 4.97 19.92
CA PRO A 100 9.77 4.14 20.93
C PRO A 100 8.42 3.63 20.41
N MET A 101 8.02 2.45 20.88
CA MET A 101 6.69 1.90 20.63
C MET A 101 5.67 2.69 21.45
N THR A 102 5.07 3.70 20.84
CA THR A 102 3.96 4.44 21.44
C THR A 102 2.68 3.64 21.37
N GLU A 103 1.71 3.95 22.22
CA GLU A 103 0.39 3.30 22.19
C GLU A 103 -0.31 3.49 20.85
N PHE A 104 -0.15 4.67 20.24
CA PHE A 104 -0.66 4.95 18.91
C PHE A 104 -0.07 4.00 17.85
N LEU A 105 1.25 3.85 17.85
CA LEU A 105 1.96 3.00 16.90
C LEU A 105 1.63 1.51 17.12
N ARG A 106 1.47 1.11 18.38
CA ARG A 106 1.05 -0.25 18.75
C ARG A 106 -0.34 -0.55 18.19
N LYS A 107 -1.31 0.34 18.39
CA LYS A 107 -2.68 0.17 17.86
C LYS A 107 -2.70 0.12 16.34
N ASP A 108 -1.92 0.96 15.66
CA ASP A 108 -1.79 0.91 14.20
C ASP A 108 -1.26 -0.45 13.73
N LEU A 109 -0.23 -0.99 14.37
CA LEU A 109 0.34 -2.30 14.03
C LEU A 109 -0.59 -3.47 14.39
N GLN A 110 -1.35 -3.37 15.47
CA GLN A 110 -2.38 -4.36 15.84
C GLN A 110 -3.52 -4.36 14.81
N TRP A 111 -3.94 -3.19 14.33
CA TRP A 111 -4.94 -3.10 13.25
C TRP A 111 -4.47 -3.83 11.99
N TRP A 112 -3.20 -3.65 11.60
CA TRP A 112 -2.60 -4.40 10.49
C TRP A 112 -2.60 -5.91 10.74
N GLN A 113 -2.29 -6.34 11.96
CA GLN A 113 -2.32 -7.75 12.34
C GLN A 113 -3.73 -8.32 12.18
N THR A 114 -4.75 -7.66 12.72
CA THR A 114 -6.16 -8.08 12.60
C THR A 114 -6.60 -8.15 11.15
N LEU A 115 -6.29 -7.14 10.34
CA LEU A 115 -6.59 -7.13 8.92
C LEU A 115 -6.00 -8.37 8.22
N VAL A 116 -4.71 -8.64 8.42
CA VAL A 116 -4.03 -9.79 7.80
C VAL A 116 -4.58 -11.14 8.26
N PHE A 117 -5.09 -11.23 9.49
CA PHE A 117 -5.75 -12.44 9.98
C PHE A 117 -7.16 -12.63 9.41
N GLN A 118 -7.92 -11.56 9.20
CA GLN A 118 -9.30 -11.65 8.74
C GLN A 118 -9.44 -11.88 7.24
N THR A 119 -8.54 -11.30 6.44
CA THR A 119 -8.77 -11.27 4.98
C THR A 119 -8.10 -12.43 4.24
N GLU A 120 -7.05 -13.05 4.78
CA GLU A 120 -6.15 -14.06 4.17
C GLU A 120 -5.59 -13.71 2.76
N PHE A 121 -6.12 -12.66 2.12
CA PHE A 121 -5.86 -12.14 0.78
C PHE A 121 -5.83 -13.22 -0.31
N ALA A 122 -6.60 -14.29 -0.13
CA ALA A 122 -6.79 -15.36 -1.08
C ALA A 122 -8.11 -15.17 -1.84
N GLY A 123 -8.09 -15.33 -3.16
CA GLY A 123 -9.29 -15.27 -3.99
C GLY A 123 -9.94 -13.89 -4.07
N MET A 124 -9.15 -12.81 -3.99
CA MET A 124 -9.66 -11.44 -4.12
C MET A 124 -10.13 -11.22 -5.58
N PRO A 125 -11.41 -10.89 -5.83
CA PRO A 125 -11.90 -10.71 -7.18
C PRO A 125 -11.19 -9.52 -7.87
N MET A 126 -10.83 -9.69 -9.14
CA MET A 126 -10.08 -8.71 -9.93
C MET A 126 -10.85 -7.40 -10.09
N ASN A 127 -12.19 -7.44 -10.07
CA ASN A 127 -13.04 -6.25 -10.15
C ASN A 127 -12.86 -5.25 -8.98
N LEU A 128 -12.25 -5.66 -7.85
CA LEU A 128 -11.87 -4.74 -6.77
C LEU A 128 -10.71 -3.82 -7.17
N PHE A 129 -9.95 -4.23 -8.19
CA PHE A 129 -8.82 -3.50 -8.76
C PHE A 129 -9.22 -2.74 -10.02
N ASP A 130 -10.39 -3.02 -10.58
CA ASP A 130 -10.96 -2.15 -11.59
C ASP A 130 -11.18 -0.80 -10.93
N HIS A 131 -10.38 0.16 -11.35
CA HIS A 131 -10.71 1.56 -11.15
C HIS A 131 -12.01 1.78 -11.91
N THR A 132 -13.15 1.64 -11.23
CA THR A 132 -14.38 2.28 -11.69
C THR A 132 -13.98 3.72 -12.00
N LYS A 133 -14.01 4.10 -13.27
CA LYS A 133 -13.88 5.50 -13.73
C LYS A 133 -15.06 6.36 -13.23
N ALA A 134 -15.62 6.05 -12.07
CA ALA A 134 -16.74 6.77 -11.49
C ALA A 134 -16.30 8.13 -10.92
N PHE A 135 -15.00 8.35 -10.73
CA PHE A 135 -14.45 9.53 -10.07
C PHE A 135 -13.28 10.18 -10.83
N ASP A 136 -13.36 10.28 -12.16
CA ASP A 136 -12.64 11.35 -12.86
C ASP A 136 -13.36 12.67 -12.55
N GLU A 137 -13.20 13.16 -11.32
CA GLU A 137 -13.67 14.49 -10.96
C GLU A 137 -12.76 15.52 -11.62
N ILE A 138 -13.22 16.06 -12.75
CA ILE A 138 -12.53 17.12 -13.48
C ILE A 138 -12.88 18.43 -12.78
N TRP A 139 -11.88 19.05 -12.17
CA TRP A 139 -11.99 20.36 -11.55
C TRP A 139 -11.53 21.43 -12.54
N LEU A 140 -12.40 22.39 -12.84
CA LEU A 140 -12.05 23.57 -13.64
C LEU A 140 -11.55 24.67 -12.71
N VAL A 141 -10.29 25.08 -12.89
CA VAL A 141 -9.69 26.19 -12.14
C VAL A 141 -9.64 27.42 -13.04
N THR A 142 -10.36 28.47 -12.67
CA THR A 142 -10.30 29.77 -13.35
C THR A 142 -9.71 30.83 -12.42
N VAL A 143 -8.78 31.62 -12.93
CA VAL A 143 -8.10 32.69 -12.19
C VAL A 143 -8.56 34.03 -12.74
N ALA A 144 -9.18 34.86 -11.90
CA ALA A 144 -9.63 36.20 -12.27
C ALA A 144 -9.10 37.23 -11.27
N ARG A 145 -8.21 38.12 -11.76
CA ARG A 145 -7.55 39.29 -11.13
C ARG A 145 -7.00 39.14 -9.70
N ASN A 146 -7.75 38.61 -8.73
CA ASN A 146 -7.32 38.32 -7.36
C ASN A 146 -8.12 37.16 -6.70
N THR A 147 -8.75 36.30 -7.50
CA THR A 147 -9.56 35.18 -7.01
C THR A 147 -9.33 33.93 -7.85
N ILE A 148 -9.23 32.78 -7.19
CA ILE A 148 -9.21 31.47 -7.83
C ILE A 148 -10.59 30.84 -7.60
N CYS A 149 -11.26 30.50 -8.69
CA CYS A 149 -12.51 29.74 -8.67
C CYS A 149 -12.21 28.31 -9.11
N ILE A 150 -12.54 27.36 -8.24
CA ILE A 150 -12.40 25.92 -8.51
C ILE A 150 -13.83 25.36 -8.60
N THR A 151 -14.19 24.84 -9.77
CA THR A 151 -15.54 24.31 -10.04
C THR A 151 -15.47 22.82 -10.32
N SER A 152 -16.25 22.01 -9.59
CA SER A 152 -16.45 20.60 -9.93
C SER A 152 -17.34 20.55 -11.16
N MET A 153 -16.81 20.03 -12.28
CA MET A 153 -17.58 19.95 -13.53
C MET A 153 -18.76 18.98 -13.45
N LYS A 154 -18.76 18.08 -12.46
CA LYS A 154 -19.77 17.04 -12.28
C LYS A 154 -20.79 17.37 -11.19
N LEU A 155 -20.33 17.91 -10.06
CA LEU A 155 -21.21 18.28 -8.94
C LEU A 155 -21.74 19.72 -9.07
N GLN A 156 -21.18 20.52 -9.97
CA GLN A 156 -21.42 21.96 -10.11
C GLN A 156 -21.14 22.79 -8.84
N GLU A 157 -20.45 22.20 -7.87
CA GLU A 157 -19.98 22.88 -6.67
C GLU A 157 -18.84 23.84 -7.02
N ARG A 158 -18.82 25.01 -6.37
CA ARG A 158 -17.83 26.07 -6.60
C ARG A 158 -17.16 26.47 -5.30
N LEU A 159 -15.83 26.46 -5.31
CA LEU A 159 -14.98 26.97 -4.24
C LEU A 159 -14.30 28.26 -4.71
N LEU A 160 -14.49 29.33 -3.94
CA LEU A 160 -13.85 30.62 -4.18
C LEU A 160 -12.75 30.85 -3.16
N LEU A 161 -11.52 30.94 -3.64
CA LEU A 161 -10.36 31.30 -2.85
C LEU A 161 -10.02 32.76 -3.14
N LYS A 162 -10.01 33.58 -2.09
CA LYS A 162 -9.61 35.00 -2.12
C LYS A 162 -8.13 35.15 -1.80
#